data_AF-A0AAD4TXK2-F1
#
_entry.id   AF-A0AAD4TXK2-F1
#
_cell.length_a   1.000
_cell.length_b   1.000
_cell.length_c   1.000
_cell.angle_alpha   90.00
_cell.angle_beta   90.00
_cell.angle_gamma   90.00
#
_symmetry.space_group_name_H-M   'P 1'
#
loop_
_entity.id
_entity.type
_entity.pdbx_description
1 polymer ?
#
loop_
_entity_poly.entity_id
_entity_poly.type
_entity_poly.pdbx_seq_one_letter_code
_entity_poly.pdbx_strand_id
1 'polypeptide(L)'
;MRSPRTEAREQPPLAATGEKSTKQRRPSPAKNKIKRINETTHTSRTIKKPSTEPFITCSLHNSRSYTDDSEVPFTEEDYRRRKQHPNFLDHINAEKMVLKFGKNVRKFATYVVAAGLQYGMEGGILHAFFKLAWLGEVPALPVFGDGTNVIPAIHVLDLAGVIQNIIDHVPKLRYLVAVDESVHTLEDFVKCISRSTGPGKIQKVPKENAFLTKDLTQENIDHLLVNLRMEALFVKENFNIRWFAQAGFVENINSILKEYKQSRRLLPIKICILGPPAVGKSSIAEVLAKYYKLHHIKMKDVISEAIAKLEAIITPKDVTEGEEEGEEEEEEDNVEEAQELLEGIKESMDQNAGRLEDQYIIRFMKEKLKSMPCRNQGYILDGFPKTYDQAKDLFSQFVCSLDASDEFLKERVMNLPESIVTGTHYSQDRFLRALSNYRDVNTEDETVLNYFDELEIHPIHIDVGRLEDAQNRLAIKQLIKEVGEPRNYGLTDEEKAEEERKAAEERLAREALEEAEREHKEAVETAEKVARWEEWNKRLEEVKREERELLEAQSIPLRNYLMTYVMPTLMQGLNECCKVRPDDPVDFLAEYLFKNNPETQ
;
A
#
# COMPACT_ATOMS: atom_id res chain seq x y z
N MET A 1 61.65 30.52 -6.02
CA MET A 1 62.45 29.40 -6.57
C MET A 1 61.50 28.43 -7.25
N ARG A 2 61.62 28.28 -8.58
CA ARG A 2 60.71 27.48 -9.41
C ARG A 2 61.35 26.14 -9.76
N SER A 3 60.58 25.05 -9.61
CA SER A 3 60.60 23.73 -10.29
C SER A 3 60.07 22.65 -9.32
N PRO A 4 59.57 21.46 -9.76
CA PRO A 4 59.28 20.98 -11.14
C PRO A 4 57.93 20.22 -11.33
N ARG A 5 57.54 20.15 -12.62
CA ARG A 5 56.93 19.09 -13.45
C ARG A 5 56.32 17.82 -12.82
N THR A 6 55.12 17.46 -13.32
CA THR A 6 54.70 16.27 -14.13
C THR A 6 53.16 16.18 -13.99
N GLU A 7 52.28 15.80 -14.92
CA GLU A 7 52.34 15.26 -16.28
C GLU A 7 50.92 15.43 -16.88
N ALA A 8 50.85 15.67 -18.18
CA ALA A 8 49.65 15.96 -18.94
C ALA A 8 48.94 14.69 -19.42
N ARG A 9 47.60 14.74 -19.58
CA ARG A 9 46.90 14.08 -20.70
C ARG A 9 45.49 14.62 -20.89
N GLU A 10 45.40 15.64 -21.73
CA GLU A 10 44.20 15.99 -22.49
C GLU A 10 43.95 14.95 -23.59
N GLN A 11 42.66 14.73 -23.85
CA GLN A 11 42.16 14.01 -25.01
C GLN A 11 42.49 14.76 -26.31
N PRO A 12 42.59 14.03 -27.44
CA PRO A 12 42.10 14.55 -28.70
C PRO A 12 41.05 13.62 -29.34
N PRO A 13 40.09 14.17 -30.11
CA PRO A 13 39.13 13.41 -30.91
C PRO A 13 39.64 13.27 -32.36
N LEU A 14 39.22 12.22 -33.09
CA LEU A 14 39.00 12.24 -34.54
C LEU A 14 38.38 10.94 -35.05
N ALA A 15 37.66 11.10 -36.16
CA ALA A 15 36.59 10.28 -36.67
C ALA A 15 37.01 9.21 -37.69
N ALA A 16 36.06 8.29 -37.91
CA ALA A 16 35.65 7.67 -39.18
C ALA A 16 36.63 6.78 -39.97
N THR A 17 36.26 5.51 -40.07
CA THR A 17 36.15 4.58 -41.22
C THR A 17 36.22 3.17 -40.62
N GLY A 18 35.32 2.20 -40.83
CA GLY A 18 34.43 1.92 -41.94
C GLY A 18 34.84 0.54 -42.49
N GLU A 19 34.38 -0.57 -41.88
CA GLU A 19 34.22 -1.85 -42.60
C GLU A 19 33.44 -2.93 -41.81
N LYS A 20 32.31 -3.30 -42.43
CA LYS A 20 31.60 -4.60 -42.48
C LYS A 20 31.96 -5.68 -41.45
N SER A 21 30.97 -6.11 -40.65
CA SER A 21 30.82 -7.55 -40.36
C SER A 21 29.35 -8.02 -40.29
N THR A 22 29.15 -9.10 -41.03
CA THR A 22 28.04 -10.02 -41.24
C THR A 22 27.10 -10.32 -40.06
N LYS A 23 25.79 -10.26 -40.35
CA LYS A 23 24.70 -10.91 -39.61
C LYS A 23 24.90 -12.44 -39.58
N GLN A 24 25.16 -13.01 -38.39
CA GLN A 24 25.04 -14.45 -38.17
C GLN A 24 23.68 -14.79 -37.54
N ARG A 25 22.89 -15.55 -38.30
CA ARG A 25 21.69 -16.25 -37.88
C ARG A 25 22.05 -17.30 -36.82
N ARG A 26 21.26 -17.41 -35.75
CA ARG A 26 21.28 -18.58 -34.86
C ARG A 26 20.15 -19.57 -35.22
N PRO A 27 20.37 -20.89 -35.07
CA PRO A 27 19.57 -21.92 -35.71
C PRO A 27 18.50 -22.51 -34.77
N SER A 28 17.47 -23.09 -35.38
CA SER A 28 16.46 -23.94 -34.76
C SER A 28 17.06 -25.29 -34.32
N PRO A 29 16.54 -25.93 -33.26
CA PRO A 29 16.84 -27.33 -33.00
C PRO A 29 15.76 -28.24 -33.60
N ALA A 30 16.22 -29.24 -34.34
CA ALA A 30 15.44 -30.30 -34.93
C ALA A 30 15.12 -31.41 -33.90
N LYS A 31 13.89 -31.91 -34.02
CA LYS A 31 13.39 -33.28 -33.83
C LYS A 31 14.42 -34.33 -33.36
N ASN A 32 14.11 -35.02 -32.25
CA ASN A 32 14.47 -36.41 -32.09
C ASN A 32 13.34 -37.25 -31.48
N LYS A 33 13.11 -38.40 -32.12
CA LYS A 33 12.10 -39.44 -31.85
C LYS A 33 12.46 -40.23 -30.59
N ILE A 34 11.46 -40.51 -29.74
CA ILE A 34 11.46 -41.71 -28.88
C ILE A 34 10.10 -42.41 -29.02
N LYS A 35 10.20 -43.74 -29.01
CA LYS A 35 9.29 -44.75 -29.55
C LYS A 35 8.00 -44.93 -28.75
N ARG A 36 6.95 -45.31 -29.49
CA ARG A 36 5.74 -45.98 -28.99
C ARG A 36 6.09 -47.30 -28.31
N ILE A 37 5.45 -47.58 -27.18
CA ILE A 37 5.05 -48.92 -26.75
C ILE A 37 3.53 -48.86 -26.63
N ASN A 38 2.86 -49.70 -27.43
CA ASN A 38 1.44 -49.99 -27.35
C ASN A 38 1.21 -51.04 -26.27
N GLU A 39 0.11 -50.94 -25.53
CA GLU A 39 -0.76 -52.05 -25.06
C GLU A 39 -2.04 -51.40 -24.50
N THR A 40 -3.10 -51.31 -25.32
CA THR A 40 -4.35 -52.11 -25.21
C THR A 40 -5.02 -51.98 -23.84
N THR A 41 -6.14 -51.26 -23.71
CA THR A 41 -7.47 -51.88 -23.88
C THR A 41 -8.42 -51.08 -24.77
N HIS A 42 -8.90 -51.75 -25.81
CA HIS A 42 -10.00 -51.33 -26.67
C HIS A 42 -11.34 -51.44 -25.93
N THR A 43 -12.09 -50.33 -25.86
CA THR A 43 -13.55 -50.35 -26.04
C THR A 43 -13.92 -49.24 -27.01
N SER A 44 -14.22 -49.67 -28.23
CA SER A 44 -14.46 -48.85 -29.40
C SER A 44 -15.82 -48.12 -29.29
N ARG A 45 -15.78 -46.79 -29.27
CA ARG A 45 -16.80 -45.97 -29.93
C ARG A 45 -16.09 -45.03 -30.89
N THR A 46 -16.18 -45.37 -32.18
CA THR A 46 -15.67 -44.57 -33.28
C THR A 46 -16.45 -43.27 -33.39
N ILE A 47 -15.95 -42.20 -32.76
CA ILE A 47 -16.37 -40.83 -33.05
C ILE A 47 -15.54 -40.38 -34.25
N LYS A 48 -16.19 -40.15 -35.40
CA LYS A 48 -15.57 -39.57 -36.59
C LYS A 48 -15.01 -38.20 -36.21
N LYS A 49 -13.69 -38.04 -36.16
CA LYS A 49 -13.06 -36.71 -36.05
C LYS A 49 -13.44 -35.89 -37.30
N PRO A 50 -14.06 -34.70 -37.16
CA PRO A 50 -14.21 -33.79 -38.30
C PRO A 50 -12.82 -33.33 -38.76
N SER A 51 -12.59 -33.32 -40.08
CA SER A 51 -11.30 -32.97 -40.72
C SER A 51 -11.00 -31.47 -40.75
N THR A 52 -11.74 -30.67 -39.99
CA THR A 52 -11.72 -29.21 -40.00
C THR A 52 -11.74 -28.71 -38.57
N GLU A 53 -10.72 -27.97 -38.17
CA GLU A 53 -10.64 -27.34 -36.84
C GLU A 53 -11.74 -26.25 -36.74
N PRO A 54 -12.59 -26.30 -35.68
CA PRO A 54 -13.60 -25.27 -35.46
C PRO A 54 -12.95 -23.97 -34.97
N PHE A 55 -13.22 -22.86 -35.65
CA PHE A 55 -12.86 -21.52 -35.20
C PHE A 55 -14.04 -20.92 -34.44
N ILE A 56 -13.85 -20.64 -33.15
CA ILE A 56 -14.89 -20.17 -32.24
C ILE A 56 -14.53 -18.76 -31.78
N THR A 57 -15.45 -17.81 -31.94
CA THR A 57 -15.32 -16.46 -31.36
C THR A 57 -16.42 -16.23 -30.35
N CYS A 58 -16.03 -15.92 -29.10
CA CYS A 58 -16.95 -15.48 -28.07
C CYS A 58 -17.11 -13.96 -28.16
N SER A 59 -18.33 -13.47 -28.27
CA SER A 59 -18.62 -12.04 -28.22
C SER A 59 -19.55 -11.72 -27.05
N LEU A 60 -19.15 -10.68 -26.31
CA LEU A 60 -19.91 -10.11 -25.18
C LEU A 60 -20.82 -8.95 -25.62
N HIS A 61 -20.82 -8.61 -26.92
CA HIS A 61 -21.36 -7.36 -27.44
C HIS A 61 -22.73 -7.52 -28.09
N ASN A 62 -23.73 -7.81 -27.25
CA ASN A 62 -25.12 -7.72 -27.66
C ASN A 62 -25.73 -6.46 -27.09
N SER A 63 -25.90 -5.44 -27.94
CA SER A 63 -26.81 -4.34 -27.62
C SER A 63 -28.07 -4.47 -28.48
N ARG A 64 -29.21 -4.21 -27.84
CA ARG A 64 -30.52 -4.04 -28.46
C ARG A 64 -30.89 -2.59 -28.19
N SER A 65 -31.19 -1.81 -29.23
CA SER A 65 -31.79 -0.49 -29.05
C SER A 65 -33.09 -0.40 -29.83
N TYR A 66 -34.19 -0.69 -29.15
CA TYR A 66 -35.52 -0.19 -29.48
C TYR A 66 -36.32 -0.07 -28.17
N THR A 67 -36.71 1.17 -27.87
CA THR A 67 -37.96 1.58 -27.20
C THR A 67 -38.77 0.48 -26.49
N ASP A 68 -38.85 0.61 -25.17
CA ASP A 68 -39.89 0.14 -24.24
C ASP A 68 -40.21 -1.35 -24.03
N ASP A 69 -39.96 -2.28 -24.95
CA ASP A 69 -40.36 -3.68 -24.71
C ASP A 69 -39.23 -4.53 -24.08
N SER A 70 -39.06 -4.37 -22.76
CA SER A 70 -38.10 -5.13 -21.91
C SER A 70 -38.45 -6.60 -21.68
N GLU A 71 -39.60 -7.09 -22.14
CA GLU A 71 -40.10 -8.41 -21.74
C GLU A 71 -39.63 -9.58 -22.62
N VAL A 72 -39.26 -9.34 -23.89
CA VAL A 72 -38.96 -10.44 -24.82
C VAL A 72 -37.48 -10.85 -24.78
N PRO A 73 -37.16 -12.10 -24.39
CA PRO A 73 -35.78 -12.59 -24.32
C PRO A 73 -35.15 -12.67 -25.72
N PHE A 74 -33.86 -12.34 -25.80
CA PHE A 74 -33.07 -12.45 -27.02
C PHE A 74 -32.61 -13.89 -27.23
N THR A 75 -32.93 -14.45 -28.40
CA THR A 75 -32.63 -15.83 -28.80
C THR A 75 -31.63 -15.87 -29.97
N GLU A 76 -31.14 -17.07 -30.32
CA GLU A 76 -30.19 -17.26 -31.42
C GLU A 76 -30.72 -16.79 -32.79
N GLU A 77 -32.03 -16.65 -32.97
CA GLU A 77 -32.64 -16.24 -34.23
C GLU A 77 -32.62 -14.72 -34.43
N ASP A 78 -32.60 -13.96 -33.33
CA ASP A 78 -32.71 -12.49 -33.33
C ASP A 78 -31.39 -11.77 -33.60
N TYR A 79 -30.28 -12.50 -33.79
CA TYR A 79 -28.95 -11.90 -34.03
C TYR A 79 -28.90 -10.94 -35.22
N ARG A 80 -29.77 -11.12 -36.23
CA ARG A 80 -29.84 -10.26 -37.42
C ARG A 80 -30.51 -8.91 -37.14
N ARG A 81 -31.33 -8.82 -36.09
CA ARG A 81 -32.14 -7.65 -35.75
C ARG A 81 -31.46 -6.73 -34.74
N ARG A 82 -30.29 -7.10 -34.23
CA ARG A 82 -29.57 -6.36 -33.18
C ARG A 82 -28.99 -5.03 -33.69
N LYS A 83 -28.92 -4.05 -32.80
CA LYS A 83 -28.31 -2.74 -33.04
C LYS A 83 -27.16 -2.51 -32.06
N GLN A 84 -25.98 -2.31 -32.60
CA GLN A 84 -24.75 -2.22 -31.86
C GLN A 84 -24.51 -0.86 -31.19
N HIS A 85 -23.78 -0.88 -30.07
CA HIS A 85 -23.20 0.32 -29.49
C HIS A 85 -22.06 0.85 -30.38
N PRO A 86 -21.85 2.17 -30.49
CA PRO A 86 -20.78 2.75 -31.31
C PRO A 86 -19.38 2.23 -30.96
N ASN A 87 -19.11 2.02 -29.66
CA ASN A 87 -17.80 1.54 -29.18
C ASN A 87 -17.49 0.10 -29.65
N PHE A 88 -18.50 -0.70 -30.00
CA PHE A 88 -18.33 -2.13 -30.32
C PHE A 88 -18.52 -2.46 -31.80
N LEU A 89 -18.33 -1.46 -32.68
CA LEU A 89 -18.43 -1.65 -34.14
C LEU A 89 -17.43 -2.69 -34.66
N ASP A 90 -16.22 -2.70 -34.13
CA ASP A 90 -15.16 -3.61 -34.57
C ASP A 90 -15.46 -5.07 -34.22
N HIS A 91 -16.03 -5.33 -33.04
CA HIS A 91 -16.44 -6.68 -32.63
C HIS A 91 -17.50 -7.26 -33.56
N ILE A 92 -18.46 -6.46 -33.99
CA ILE A 92 -19.52 -6.94 -34.88
C ILE A 92 -19.04 -7.10 -36.31
N ASN A 93 -18.11 -6.24 -36.75
CA ASN A 93 -17.42 -6.46 -38.02
C ASN A 93 -16.66 -7.79 -38.02
N ALA A 94 -16.00 -8.13 -36.91
CA ALA A 94 -15.35 -9.43 -36.73
C ALA A 94 -16.37 -10.58 -36.76
N GLU A 95 -17.49 -10.50 -36.04
CA GLU A 95 -18.52 -11.55 -36.09
C GLU A 95 -19.09 -11.77 -37.49
N LYS A 96 -19.42 -10.70 -38.22
CA LYS A 96 -19.90 -10.78 -39.60
C LYS A 96 -18.87 -11.44 -40.51
N MET A 97 -17.59 -11.14 -40.29
CA MET A 97 -16.49 -11.72 -41.02
C MET A 97 -16.38 -13.23 -40.76
N VAL A 98 -16.45 -13.65 -39.49
CA VAL A 98 -16.42 -15.06 -39.08
C VAL A 98 -17.60 -15.83 -39.70
N LEU A 99 -18.82 -15.30 -39.61
CA LEU A 99 -20.01 -15.90 -40.22
C LEU A 99 -19.91 -16.00 -41.74
N LYS A 100 -19.30 -14.99 -42.40
CA LYS A 100 -19.08 -15.00 -43.86
C LYS A 100 -18.09 -16.09 -44.26
N PHE A 101 -16.96 -16.22 -43.56
CA PHE A 101 -15.98 -17.26 -43.83
C PHE A 101 -16.49 -18.67 -43.53
N GLY A 102 -17.35 -18.81 -42.52
CA GLY A 102 -18.02 -20.06 -42.20
C GLY A 102 -18.79 -20.70 -43.34
N LYS A 103 -19.39 -19.89 -44.23
CA LYS A 103 -20.16 -20.42 -45.38
C LYS A 103 -19.32 -21.35 -46.26
N ASN A 104 -17.99 -21.18 -46.26
CA ASN A 104 -17.04 -22.06 -46.94
C ASN A 104 -16.60 -23.24 -46.06
N VAL A 105 -17.51 -24.17 -45.82
CA VAL A 105 -17.34 -25.36 -44.94
C VAL A 105 -16.15 -26.25 -45.35
N ARG A 106 -15.68 -26.17 -46.60
CA ARG A 106 -14.60 -27.01 -47.12
C ARG A 106 -13.23 -26.78 -46.45
N LYS A 107 -13.04 -25.68 -45.70
CA LYS A 107 -11.75 -25.36 -45.05
C LYS A 107 -11.85 -25.12 -43.54
N PHE A 108 -12.88 -24.42 -43.07
CA PHE A 108 -13.07 -24.12 -41.65
C PHE A 108 -14.55 -24.23 -41.26
N ALA A 109 -14.81 -24.85 -40.10
CA ALA A 109 -16.10 -24.71 -39.43
C ALA A 109 -15.98 -23.49 -38.50
N THR A 110 -16.90 -22.53 -38.59
CA THR A 110 -16.83 -21.32 -37.77
C THR A 110 -18.11 -21.15 -36.96
N TYR A 111 -17.94 -20.79 -35.70
CA TYR A 111 -19.02 -20.57 -34.74
C TYR A 111 -18.82 -19.23 -34.03
N VAL A 112 -19.92 -18.53 -33.82
CA VAL A 112 -19.99 -17.32 -32.99
C VAL A 112 -20.83 -17.68 -31.77
N VAL A 113 -20.25 -17.51 -30.59
CA VAL A 113 -20.93 -17.73 -29.31
C VAL A 113 -21.13 -16.38 -28.66
N ALA A 114 -22.39 -15.96 -28.56
CA ALA A 114 -22.77 -14.78 -27.80
C ALA A 114 -22.86 -15.16 -26.32
N ALA A 115 -21.82 -14.84 -25.56
CA ALA A 115 -21.77 -15.10 -24.14
C ALA A 115 -22.32 -13.90 -23.35
N GLY A 116 -23.06 -14.19 -22.28
CA GLY A 116 -23.35 -13.19 -21.26
C GLY A 116 -22.10 -12.72 -20.53
N LEU A 117 -22.28 -11.80 -19.59
CA LEU A 117 -21.26 -11.32 -18.66
C LEU A 117 -20.57 -12.52 -17.98
N GLN A 118 -19.26 -12.63 -18.18
CA GLN A 118 -18.50 -13.74 -17.63
C GLN A 118 -18.13 -13.48 -16.17
N TYR A 119 -18.45 -14.44 -15.30
CA TYR A 119 -18.07 -14.41 -13.89
C TYR A 119 -17.43 -15.75 -13.47
N GLY A 120 -16.75 -15.73 -12.31
CA GLY A 120 -16.00 -16.88 -11.80
C GLY A 120 -14.48 -16.69 -11.88
N MET A 121 -13.74 -17.52 -11.15
CA MET A 121 -12.28 -17.47 -11.03
C MET A 121 -11.73 -16.09 -10.60
N GLU A 122 -11.33 -15.21 -11.52
CA GLU A 122 -10.64 -13.94 -11.22
C GLU A 122 -11.59 -12.73 -11.08
N GLY A 123 -12.90 -12.95 -11.20
CA GLY A 123 -13.93 -11.96 -10.90
C GLY A 123 -14.32 -11.04 -12.07
N GLY A 124 -13.63 -11.09 -13.21
CA GLY A 124 -14.01 -10.36 -14.43
C GLY A 124 -14.36 -8.89 -14.16
N ILE A 125 -15.51 -8.43 -14.68
CA ILE A 125 -16.03 -7.06 -14.47
C ILE A 125 -16.50 -6.86 -13.01
N LEU A 126 -16.98 -7.92 -12.34
CA LEU A 126 -17.44 -7.87 -10.95
C LEU A 126 -16.29 -7.71 -9.95
N HIS A 127 -15.04 -7.86 -10.39
CA HIS A 127 -13.84 -7.71 -9.58
C HIS A 127 -13.80 -6.37 -8.84
N ALA A 128 -14.17 -5.27 -9.50
CA ALA A 128 -14.17 -3.94 -8.89
C ALA A 128 -15.08 -3.91 -7.64
N PHE A 129 -16.28 -4.47 -7.73
CA PHE A 129 -17.21 -4.55 -6.60
C PHE A 129 -16.70 -5.47 -5.50
N PHE A 130 -16.10 -6.62 -5.84
CA PHE A 130 -15.48 -7.50 -4.85
C PHE A 130 -14.31 -6.83 -4.12
N LYS A 131 -13.46 -6.09 -4.83
CA LYS A 131 -12.32 -5.35 -4.26
C LYS A 131 -12.80 -4.25 -3.31
N LEU A 132 -13.78 -3.44 -3.73
CA LEU A 132 -14.40 -2.40 -2.90
C LEU A 132 -15.05 -3.00 -1.64
N ALA A 133 -15.82 -4.08 -1.81
CA ALA A 133 -16.46 -4.78 -0.70
C ALA A 133 -15.44 -5.37 0.29
N TRP A 134 -14.32 -5.90 -0.23
CA TRP A 134 -13.29 -6.55 0.57
C TRP A 134 -12.47 -5.56 1.40
N LEU A 135 -12.12 -4.40 0.81
CA LEU A 135 -11.36 -3.36 1.50
C LEU A 135 -12.20 -2.69 2.59
N GLY A 136 -13.52 -2.58 2.38
CA GLY A 136 -14.44 -2.01 3.38
C GLY A 136 -14.29 -0.50 3.56
N GLU A 137 -13.62 0.18 2.62
CA GLU A 137 -13.40 1.63 2.63
C GLU A 137 -14.71 2.42 2.47
N VAL A 138 -15.72 1.81 1.85
CA VAL A 138 -17.02 2.45 1.57
C VAL A 138 -18.11 1.82 2.46
N PRO A 139 -18.93 2.63 3.16
CA PRO A 139 -19.98 2.12 4.04
C PRO A 139 -21.14 1.42 3.30
N ALA A 140 -21.29 1.67 2.00
CA ALA A 140 -22.28 1.04 1.14
C ALA A 140 -21.71 0.85 -0.28
N LEU A 141 -22.00 -0.29 -0.93
CA LEU A 141 -21.53 -0.51 -2.29
C LEU A 141 -22.33 0.32 -3.31
N PRO A 142 -21.67 0.97 -4.28
CA PRO A 142 -22.35 1.78 -5.28
C PRO A 142 -23.03 0.89 -6.34
N VAL A 143 -24.32 1.15 -6.60
CA VAL A 143 -25.04 0.66 -7.78
C VAL A 143 -25.19 1.81 -8.74
N PHE A 144 -24.70 1.63 -9.98
CA PHE A 144 -24.73 2.68 -10.99
C PHE A 144 -26.12 2.76 -11.65
N GLY A 145 -26.76 3.93 -11.56
CA GLY A 145 -28.12 4.18 -12.06
C GLY A 145 -29.20 3.57 -11.15
N ASP A 146 -30.33 3.19 -11.75
CA ASP A 146 -31.51 2.72 -11.02
C ASP A 146 -31.36 1.27 -10.52
N GLY A 147 -30.41 0.51 -11.08
CA GLY A 147 -30.10 -0.88 -10.72
C GLY A 147 -31.07 -1.92 -11.30
N THR A 148 -32.14 -1.50 -11.97
CA THR A 148 -33.19 -2.36 -12.55
C THR A 148 -32.78 -3.05 -13.86
N ASN A 149 -31.56 -2.79 -14.33
CA ASN A 149 -31.07 -3.35 -15.58
C ASN A 149 -30.73 -4.83 -15.41
N VAL A 150 -31.26 -5.66 -16.32
CA VAL A 150 -30.99 -7.10 -16.32
C VAL A 150 -29.72 -7.36 -17.12
N ILE A 151 -28.78 -8.06 -16.48
CA ILE A 151 -27.49 -8.40 -17.09
C ILE A 151 -27.45 -9.92 -17.29
N PRO A 152 -27.38 -10.41 -18.54
CA PRO A 152 -27.23 -11.83 -18.80
C PRO A 152 -25.81 -12.23 -18.41
N ALA A 153 -25.66 -13.33 -17.67
CA ALA A 153 -24.37 -13.76 -17.12
C ALA A 153 -24.09 -15.24 -17.41
N ILE A 154 -22.82 -15.63 -17.40
CA ILE A 154 -22.38 -17.02 -17.52
C ILE A 154 -21.12 -17.29 -16.71
N HIS A 155 -21.07 -18.43 -16.03
CA HIS A 155 -19.84 -18.86 -15.37
C HIS A 155 -18.76 -19.29 -16.38
N VAL A 156 -17.49 -18.95 -16.13
CA VAL A 156 -16.37 -19.27 -17.05
C VAL A 156 -16.23 -20.78 -17.31
N LEU A 157 -16.45 -21.63 -16.30
CA LEU A 157 -16.38 -23.09 -16.48
C LEU A 157 -17.55 -23.62 -17.33
N ASP A 158 -18.74 -23.03 -17.18
CA ASP A 158 -19.92 -23.43 -17.95
C ASP A 158 -19.78 -23.00 -19.40
N LEU A 159 -19.27 -21.79 -19.65
CA LEU A 159 -18.90 -21.35 -20.99
C LEU A 159 -17.87 -22.28 -21.64
N ALA A 160 -16.86 -22.74 -20.89
CA ALA A 160 -15.89 -23.71 -21.38
C ALA A 160 -16.57 -25.06 -21.74
N GLY A 161 -17.52 -25.51 -20.93
CA GLY A 161 -18.33 -26.70 -21.21
C GLY A 161 -19.19 -26.55 -22.47
N VAL A 162 -19.79 -25.38 -22.70
CA VAL A 162 -20.52 -25.07 -23.94
C VAL A 162 -19.58 -25.13 -25.14
N ILE A 163 -18.41 -24.51 -25.05
CA ILE A 163 -17.41 -24.51 -26.13
C ILE A 163 -16.94 -25.94 -26.44
N GLN A 164 -16.65 -26.74 -25.42
CA GLN A 164 -16.26 -28.14 -25.61
C GLN A 164 -17.36 -28.94 -26.33
N ASN A 165 -18.62 -28.75 -25.95
CA ASN A 165 -19.73 -29.44 -26.61
C ASN A 165 -19.95 -29.00 -28.06
N ILE A 166 -19.70 -27.73 -28.39
CA ILE A 166 -19.72 -27.24 -29.77
C ILE A 166 -18.66 -27.94 -30.62
N ILE A 167 -17.47 -28.14 -30.06
CA ILE A 167 -16.36 -28.83 -30.73
C ILE A 167 -16.71 -30.30 -30.99
N ASP A 168 -17.35 -30.96 -30.01
CA ASP A 168 -17.67 -32.39 -30.09
C ASP A 168 -18.86 -32.68 -31.00
N HIS A 169 -19.93 -31.88 -30.93
CA HIS A 169 -21.19 -32.14 -31.63
C HIS A 169 -21.31 -31.41 -32.98
N VAL A 170 -20.53 -30.35 -33.20
CA VAL A 170 -20.49 -29.56 -34.45
C VAL A 170 -21.92 -29.20 -34.92
N PRO A 171 -22.64 -28.34 -34.17
CA PRO A 171 -24.04 -28.04 -34.45
C PRO A 171 -24.23 -27.35 -35.81
N LYS A 172 -25.45 -27.47 -36.37
CA LYS A 172 -25.81 -26.80 -37.63
C LYS A 172 -25.95 -25.29 -37.48
N LEU A 173 -26.44 -24.84 -36.32
CA LEU A 173 -26.50 -23.42 -35.97
C LEU A 173 -25.10 -22.90 -35.68
N ARG A 174 -24.73 -21.81 -36.34
CA ARG A 174 -23.40 -21.20 -36.25
C ARG A 174 -23.34 -20.04 -35.26
N TYR A 175 -24.49 -19.52 -34.87
CA TYR A 175 -24.64 -18.49 -33.86
C TYR A 175 -25.34 -19.15 -32.68
N LEU A 176 -24.71 -19.10 -31.51
CA LEU A 176 -25.18 -19.76 -30.30
C LEU A 176 -25.17 -18.75 -29.17
N VAL A 177 -26.18 -18.80 -28.31
CA VAL A 177 -26.24 -17.98 -27.10
C VAL A 177 -25.82 -18.84 -25.91
N ALA A 178 -24.96 -18.31 -25.04
CA ALA A 178 -24.46 -18.99 -23.86
C ALA A 178 -24.66 -18.10 -22.62
N VAL A 179 -25.71 -18.39 -21.86
CA VAL A 179 -26.16 -17.65 -20.67
C VAL A 179 -26.74 -18.64 -19.68
N ASP A 180 -26.62 -18.35 -18.38
CA ASP A 180 -27.22 -19.13 -17.30
C ASP A 180 -28.75 -18.98 -17.27
N GLU A 181 -29.44 -19.76 -16.44
CA GLU A 181 -30.91 -19.68 -16.34
C GLU A 181 -31.39 -18.49 -15.52
N SER A 182 -30.48 -17.81 -14.82
CA SER A 182 -30.82 -16.72 -13.92
C SER A 182 -31.08 -15.41 -14.65
N VAL A 183 -32.13 -14.72 -14.22
CA VAL A 183 -32.45 -13.35 -14.63
C VAL A 183 -32.18 -12.43 -13.44
N HIS A 184 -30.95 -11.95 -13.32
CA HIS A 184 -30.53 -11.08 -12.22
C HIS A 184 -30.36 -9.64 -12.67
N THR A 185 -30.78 -8.71 -11.82
CA THR A 185 -30.52 -7.28 -12.01
C THR A 185 -29.12 -6.91 -11.50
N LEU A 186 -28.59 -5.77 -11.94
CA LEU A 186 -27.32 -5.24 -11.40
C LEU A 186 -27.42 -5.05 -9.87
N GLU A 187 -28.57 -4.59 -9.38
CA GLU A 187 -28.82 -4.45 -7.95
C GLU A 187 -28.68 -5.79 -7.22
N ASP A 188 -29.22 -6.89 -7.77
CA ASP A 188 -29.11 -8.23 -7.17
C ASP A 188 -27.66 -8.71 -7.07
N PHE A 189 -26.84 -8.47 -8.11
CA PHE A 189 -25.42 -8.81 -8.09
C PHE A 189 -24.70 -8.04 -6.97
N VAL A 190 -24.88 -6.72 -6.91
CA VAL A 190 -24.21 -5.87 -5.91
C VAL A 190 -24.74 -6.16 -4.50
N LYS A 191 -26.03 -6.45 -4.35
CA LYS A 191 -26.66 -6.86 -3.08
C LYS A 191 -26.08 -8.18 -2.57
N CYS A 192 -25.95 -9.16 -3.47
CA CYS A 192 -25.35 -10.45 -3.15
C CYS A 192 -23.88 -10.29 -2.74
N ILE A 193 -23.10 -9.49 -3.48
CA ILE A 193 -21.69 -9.20 -3.15
C ILE A 193 -21.59 -8.46 -1.80
N SER A 194 -22.46 -7.46 -1.57
CA SER A 194 -22.48 -6.66 -0.33
C SER A 194 -22.78 -7.54 0.88
N ARG A 195 -23.79 -8.41 0.80
CA ARG A 195 -24.15 -9.35 1.87
C ARG A 195 -23.07 -10.40 2.13
N SER A 196 -22.42 -10.87 1.08
CA SER A 196 -21.48 -12.00 1.17
C SER A 196 -20.05 -11.61 1.49
N THR A 197 -19.64 -10.38 1.13
CA THR A 197 -18.25 -9.90 1.21
C THR A 197 -18.11 -8.54 1.89
N GLY A 198 -19.15 -7.71 1.88
CA GLY A 198 -19.10 -6.31 2.33
C GLY A 198 -19.99 -6.00 3.54
N PRO A 199 -20.36 -4.71 3.73
CA PRO A 199 -21.15 -4.22 4.86
C PRO A 199 -22.66 -4.49 4.75
N GLY A 200 -23.14 -5.16 3.69
CA GLY A 200 -24.56 -5.47 3.46
C GLY A 200 -25.41 -4.30 2.96
N LYS A 201 -24.90 -3.06 2.99
CA LYS A 201 -25.59 -1.86 2.50
C LYS A 201 -25.24 -1.55 1.04
N ILE A 202 -26.17 -0.90 0.35
CA ILE A 202 -26.07 -0.51 -1.05
C ILE A 202 -26.49 0.95 -1.18
N GLN A 203 -25.84 1.69 -2.06
CA GLN A 203 -26.20 3.07 -2.39
C GLN A 203 -26.35 3.21 -3.90
N LYS A 204 -27.48 3.78 -4.34
CA LYS A 204 -27.68 4.13 -5.75
C LYS A 204 -26.94 5.41 -6.08
N VAL A 205 -26.13 5.36 -7.13
CA VAL A 205 -25.23 6.44 -7.54
C VAL A 205 -25.51 6.76 -9.01
N PRO A 206 -25.55 8.04 -9.41
CA PRO A 206 -25.80 8.41 -10.80
C PRO A 206 -24.73 7.83 -11.75
N LYS A 207 -25.12 7.59 -13.01
CA LYS A 207 -24.31 6.85 -13.99
C LYS A 207 -22.98 7.54 -14.31
N GLU A 208 -22.92 8.87 -14.19
CA GLU A 208 -21.73 9.68 -14.42
C GLU A 208 -20.59 9.33 -13.44
N ASN A 209 -20.92 8.93 -12.23
CA ASN A 209 -19.94 8.58 -11.22
C ASN A 209 -19.25 7.23 -11.50
N ALA A 210 -19.82 6.39 -12.39
CA ALA A 210 -19.15 5.18 -12.85
C ALA A 210 -17.81 5.51 -13.54
N PHE A 211 -17.76 6.64 -14.27
CA PHE A 211 -16.54 7.07 -14.98
C PHE A 211 -15.46 7.65 -14.06
N LEU A 212 -15.81 8.03 -12.82
CA LEU A 212 -14.84 8.49 -11.83
C LEU A 212 -14.07 7.32 -11.18
N THR A 213 -14.61 6.11 -11.28
CA THR A 213 -14.01 4.92 -10.68
C THR A 213 -12.88 4.41 -11.56
N LYS A 214 -11.62 4.66 -11.15
CA LYS A 214 -10.41 4.29 -11.90
C LYS A 214 -10.29 2.79 -12.21
N ASP A 215 -10.89 1.94 -11.39
CA ASP A 215 -10.87 0.48 -11.54
C ASP A 215 -11.81 -0.02 -12.68
N LEU A 216 -12.67 0.84 -13.25
CA LEU A 216 -13.59 0.49 -14.32
C LEU A 216 -13.16 1.12 -15.65
N THR A 217 -12.94 0.27 -16.67
CA THR A 217 -12.75 0.74 -18.05
C THR A 217 -14.09 1.15 -18.67
N GLN A 218 -14.05 1.97 -19.73
CA GLN A 218 -15.25 2.36 -20.45
C GLN A 218 -16.05 1.16 -20.97
N GLU A 219 -15.37 0.10 -21.41
CA GLU A 219 -16.00 -1.15 -21.86
C GLU A 219 -16.75 -1.85 -20.71
N ASN A 220 -16.16 -1.88 -19.51
CA ASN A 220 -16.79 -2.49 -18.33
C ASN A 220 -18.05 -1.71 -17.92
N ILE A 221 -18.01 -0.38 -18.00
CA ILE A 221 -19.18 0.48 -17.71
C ILE A 221 -20.28 0.21 -18.73
N ASP A 222 -19.94 0.15 -20.02
CA ASP A 222 -20.89 -0.15 -21.09
C ASP A 222 -21.56 -1.53 -20.84
N HIS A 223 -20.81 -2.54 -20.38
CA HIS A 223 -21.34 -3.86 -20.01
C HIS A 223 -22.26 -3.83 -18.77
N LEU A 224 -21.92 -3.02 -17.76
CA LEU A 224 -22.73 -2.89 -16.54
C LEU A 224 -24.03 -2.11 -16.76
N LEU A 225 -24.08 -1.24 -17.78
CA LEU A 225 -25.26 -0.46 -18.13
C LEU A 225 -26.19 -1.17 -19.14
N VAL A 226 -25.82 -2.38 -19.60
CA VAL A 226 -26.68 -3.18 -20.47
C VAL A 226 -27.95 -3.58 -19.72
N ASN A 227 -29.09 -3.44 -20.40
CA ASN A 227 -30.36 -4.02 -20.01
C ASN A 227 -30.80 -4.98 -21.12
N LEU A 228 -30.50 -6.27 -20.96
CA LEU A 228 -30.79 -7.30 -21.96
C LEU A 228 -31.17 -8.61 -21.29
N ARG A 229 -32.33 -9.17 -21.66
CA ARG A 229 -32.68 -10.56 -21.34
C ARG A 229 -32.26 -11.47 -22.47
N MET A 230 -31.57 -12.57 -22.15
CA MET A 230 -31.10 -13.56 -23.12
C MET A 230 -31.48 -14.96 -22.64
N GLU A 231 -31.88 -15.82 -23.56
CA GLU A 231 -32.18 -17.22 -23.27
C GLU A 231 -31.42 -18.15 -24.21
N ALA A 232 -30.73 -19.13 -23.64
CA ALA A 232 -29.95 -20.13 -24.36
C ALA A 232 -30.74 -21.43 -24.56
N LEU A 233 -31.85 -21.39 -25.31
CA LEU A 233 -32.72 -22.56 -25.53
C LEU A 233 -31.96 -23.71 -26.20
N PHE A 234 -31.16 -23.39 -27.22
CA PHE A 234 -30.46 -24.42 -27.99
C PHE A 234 -29.43 -25.18 -27.16
N VAL A 235 -28.69 -24.48 -26.30
CA VAL A 235 -27.65 -25.06 -25.43
C VAL A 235 -28.28 -26.01 -24.41
N LYS A 236 -29.40 -25.63 -23.81
CA LYS A 236 -30.10 -26.45 -22.81
C LYS A 236 -30.67 -27.75 -23.40
N GLU A 237 -31.30 -27.66 -24.57
CA GLU A 237 -31.98 -28.81 -25.16
C GLU A 237 -31.02 -29.78 -25.86
N ASN A 238 -29.94 -29.28 -26.46
CA ASN A 238 -29.09 -30.09 -27.33
C ASN A 238 -27.74 -30.49 -26.73
N PHE A 239 -27.28 -29.83 -25.66
CA PHE A 239 -26.01 -30.17 -25.02
C PHE A 239 -26.20 -30.79 -23.64
N ASN A 240 -25.48 -31.88 -23.40
CA ASN A 240 -25.43 -32.51 -22.08
C ASN A 240 -24.26 -31.92 -21.29
N ILE A 241 -24.48 -30.74 -20.70
CA ILE A 241 -23.47 -30.04 -19.89
C ILE A 241 -23.67 -30.39 -18.43
N ARG A 242 -22.57 -30.70 -17.73
CA ARG A 242 -22.57 -30.70 -16.27
C ARG A 242 -22.37 -29.26 -15.80
N TRP A 243 -23.48 -28.58 -15.58
CA TRP A 243 -23.47 -27.20 -15.13
C TRP A 243 -22.84 -27.07 -13.74
N PHE A 244 -22.01 -26.06 -13.58
CA PHE A 244 -21.46 -25.63 -12.31
C PHE A 244 -22.37 -24.58 -11.65
N ALA A 245 -22.89 -23.63 -12.42
CA ALA A 245 -23.74 -22.53 -11.93
C ALA A 245 -25.03 -22.36 -12.76
N GLN A 246 -25.81 -23.43 -12.91
CA GLN A 246 -27.08 -23.39 -13.65
C GLN A 246 -28.07 -22.36 -13.09
N ALA A 247 -28.20 -22.30 -11.75
CA ALA A 247 -29.09 -21.39 -11.05
C ALA A 247 -28.53 -19.94 -10.92
N GLY A 248 -27.38 -19.68 -11.54
CA GLY A 248 -26.77 -18.36 -11.64
C GLY A 248 -25.88 -17.97 -10.46
N PHE A 249 -25.55 -16.68 -10.43
CA PHE A 249 -24.55 -16.12 -9.54
C PHE A 249 -25.02 -16.02 -8.09
N VAL A 250 -26.27 -15.62 -7.85
CA VAL A 250 -26.76 -15.29 -6.51
C VAL A 250 -26.83 -16.54 -5.63
N GLU A 251 -27.28 -17.67 -6.18
CA GLU A 251 -27.37 -18.93 -5.46
C GLU A 251 -25.99 -19.56 -5.22
N ASN A 252 -25.08 -19.45 -6.20
CA ASN A 252 -23.77 -20.11 -6.15
C ASN A 252 -22.63 -19.24 -5.60
N ILE A 253 -22.96 -18.09 -4.99
CA ILE A 253 -21.99 -17.10 -4.49
C ILE A 253 -20.93 -17.70 -3.56
N ASN A 254 -21.29 -18.66 -2.71
CA ASN A 254 -20.35 -19.28 -1.76
C ASN A 254 -19.24 -20.07 -2.46
N SER A 255 -19.56 -20.75 -3.56
CA SER A 255 -18.59 -21.50 -4.37
C SER A 255 -17.71 -20.52 -5.15
N ILE A 256 -18.31 -19.51 -5.77
CA ILE A 256 -17.62 -18.47 -6.53
C ILE A 256 -16.64 -17.70 -5.63
N LEU A 257 -17.04 -17.38 -4.40
CA LEU A 257 -16.16 -16.73 -3.42
C LEU A 257 -14.97 -17.59 -3.03
N LYS A 258 -15.15 -18.92 -2.92
CA LYS A 258 -14.03 -19.83 -2.65
C LYS A 258 -13.06 -19.84 -3.83
N GLU A 259 -13.55 -19.92 -5.05
CA GLU A 259 -12.73 -19.85 -6.26
C GLU A 259 -12.00 -18.51 -6.36
N TYR A 260 -12.70 -17.41 -6.06
CA TYR A 260 -12.14 -16.06 -6.07
C TYR A 260 -11.02 -15.89 -5.04
N LYS A 261 -11.22 -16.42 -3.82
CA LYS A 261 -10.18 -16.43 -2.78
C LYS A 261 -8.97 -17.27 -3.20
N GLN A 262 -9.19 -18.41 -3.85
CA GLN A 262 -8.12 -19.30 -4.29
C GLN A 262 -7.33 -18.72 -5.47
N SER A 263 -8.00 -18.17 -6.48
CA SER A 263 -7.37 -17.62 -7.69
C SER A 263 -6.46 -16.45 -7.37
N ARG A 264 -6.91 -15.54 -6.48
CA ARG A 264 -6.17 -14.34 -6.05
C ARG A 264 -5.28 -14.58 -4.82
N ARG A 265 -5.28 -15.80 -4.26
CA ARG A 265 -4.57 -16.17 -3.03
C ARG A 265 -4.95 -15.31 -1.81
N LEU A 266 -6.19 -14.84 -1.77
CA LEU A 266 -6.77 -14.06 -0.67
C LEU A 266 -7.19 -15.01 0.46
N LEU A 267 -6.19 -15.46 1.21
CA LEU A 267 -6.40 -16.31 2.37
C LEU A 267 -6.29 -15.45 3.63
N PRO A 268 -7.34 -15.40 4.47
CA PRO A 268 -7.31 -14.61 5.69
C PRO A 268 -6.18 -15.10 6.59
N ILE A 269 -5.29 -14.20 6.98
CA ILE A 269 -4.21 -14.53 7.91
C ILE A 269 -4.72 -14.24 9.32
N LYS A 270 -4.72 -15.28 10.16
CA LYS A 270 -5.15 -15.19 11.57
C LYS A 270 -3.93 -15.36 12.44
N ILE A 271 -3.50 -14.29 13.11
CA ILE A 271 -2.30 -14.30 13.96
C ILE A 271 -2.74 -14.09 15.41
N CYS A 272 -2.34 -14.99 16.29
CA CYS A 272 -2.46 -14.78 17.73
C CYS A 272 -1.07 -14.45 18.31
N ILE A 273 -0.94 -13.35 19.05
CA ILE A 273 0.32 -12.97 19.72
C ILE A 273 0.18 -13.18 21.22
N LEU A 274 0.93 -14.16 21.74
CA LEU A 274 0.98 -14.55 23.14
C LEU A 274 2.34 -14.18 23.72
N GLY A 275 2.41 -14.11 25.06
CA GLY A 275 3.66 -13.83 25.79
C GLY A 275 3.42 -13.11 27.11
N PRO A 276 4.46 -12.87 27.92
CA PRO A 276 4.33 -12.19 29.21
C PRO A 276 3.93 -10.70 29.07
N PRO A 277 3.44 -10.08 30.16
CA PRO A 277 3.15 -8.64 30.17
C PRO A 277 4.43 -7.81 29.96
N ALA A 278 4.31 -6.63 29.33
CA ALA A 278 5.41 -5.69 29.03
C ALA A 278 6.43 -6.08 27.92
N VAL A 279 6.28 -7.22 27.24
CA VAL A 279 7.13 -7.60 26.08
C VAL A 279 6.98 -6.66 24.87
N GLY A 280 5.86 -5.91 24.81
CA GLY A 280 5.51 -5.07 23.66
C GLY A 280 4.61 -5.76 22.63
N LYS A 281 3.77 -6.72 23.07
CA LYS A 281 2.78 -7.44 22.24
C LYS A 281 1.92 -6.49 21.42
N SER A 282 1.31 -5.50 22.06
CA SER A 282 0.47 -4.49 21.39
C SER A 282 1.22 -3.69 20.33
N SER A 283 2.50 -3.37 20.56
CA SER A 283 3.34 -2.65 19.60
C SER A 283 3.67 -3.52 18.39
N ILE A 284 4.00 -4.79 18.60
CA ILE A 284 4.26 -5.75 17.51
C ILE A 284 2.96 -6.00 16.73
N ALA A 285 1.84 -6.19 17.43
CA ALA A 285 0.52 -6.39 16.82
C ALA A 285 0.12 -5.20 15.93
N GLU A 286 0.37 -3.97 16.39
CA GLU A 286 0.07 -2.76 15.60
C GLU A 286 0.93 -2.65 14.33
N VAL A 287 2.23 -2.93 14.43
CA VAL A 287 3.13 -2.90 13.25
C VAL A 287 2.76 -3.99 12.25
N LEU A 288 2.46 -5.20 12.73
CA LEU A 288 2.02 -6.31 11.87
C LEU A 288 0.65 -6.04 11.26
N ALA A 289 -0.28 -5.43 12.01
CA ALA A 289 -1.59 -5.07 11.50
C ALA A 289 -1.50 -4.07 10.36
N LYS A 290 -0.60 -3.07 10.46
CA LYS A 290 -0.31 -2.12 9.37
C LYS A 290 0.34 -2.81 8.17
N TYR A 291 1.34 -3.65 8.40
CA TYR A 291 2.07 -4.32 7.32
C TYR A 291 1.20 -5.30 6.52
N TYR A 292 0.38 -6.09 7.21
CA TYR A 292 -0.50 -7.08 6.57
C TYR A 292 -1.90 -6.54 6.23
N LYS A 293 -2.22 -5.30 6.60
CA LYS A 293 -3.58 -4.71 6.54
C LYS A 293 -4.61 -5.63 7.20
N LEU A 294 -4.32 -6.04 8.43
CA LEU A 294 -5.19 -6.88 9.24
C LEU A 294 -5.85 -6.06 10.34
N HIS A 295 -6.98 -6.54 10.83
CA HIS A 295 -7.64 -5.90 11.96
C HIS A 295 -6.95 -6.27 13.27
N HIS A 296 -6.47 -5.23 13.96
CA HIS A 296 -5.92 -5.35 15.30
C HIS A 296 -7.07 -5.44 16.30
N ILE A 297 -7.27 -6.62 16.89
CA ILE A 297 -8.35 -6.86 17.84
C ILE A 297 -7.76 -6.79 19.26
N LYS A 298 -8.12 -5.73 19.98
CA LYS A 298 -7.83 -5.58 21.41
C LYS A 298 -9.10 -5.85 22.21
N MET A 299 -8.94 -6.55 23.33
CA MET A 299 -10.08 -6.91 24.20
C MET A 299 -10.91 -5.70 24.63
N LYS A 300 -10.26 -4.60 25.02
CA LYS A 300 -10.95 -3.37 25.45
C LYS A 300 -11.83 -2.78 24.35
N ASP A 301 -11.28 -2.73 23.13
CA ASP A 301 -11.96 -2.14 21.98
C ASP A 301 -13.18 -2.97 21.58
N VAL A 302 -13.06 -4.32 21.60
CA VAL A 302 -14.19 -5.23 21.33
C VAL A 302 -15.31 -5.04 22.35
N ILE A 303 -14.97 -4.94 23.63
CA ILE A 303 -15.95 -4.75 24.71
C ILE A 303 -16.66 -3.40 24.53
N SER A 304 -15.91 -2.32 24.31
CA SER A 304 -16.52 -0.99 24.11
C SER A 304 -17.39 -0.93 22.84
N GLU A 305 -16.99 -1.58 21.76
CA GLU A 305 -17.76 -1.62 20.52
C GLU A 305 -19.04 -2.47 20.69
N ALA A 306 -18.96 -3.59 21.41
CA ALA A 306 -20.13 -4.41 21.72
C ALA A 306 -21.14 -3.64 22.58
N ILE A 307 -20.67 -2.94 23.63
CA ILE A 307 -21.51 -2.08 24.46
C ILE A 307 -22.16 -0.97 23.61
N ALA A 308 -21.38 -0.28 22.77
CA ALA A 308 -21.90 0.78 21.90
C ALA A 308 -22.94 0.27 20.89
N LYS A 309 -22.78 -0.95 20.36
CA LYS A 309 -23.77 -1.58 19.48
C LYS A 309 -25.07 -1.90 20.21
N LEU A 310 -24.97 -2.48 21.41
CA LEU A 310 -26.13 -2.76 22.25
C LEU A 310 -26.85 -1.45 22.63
N GLU A 311 -26.10 -0.40 22.99
CA GLU A 311 -26.67 0.93 23.27
C GLU A 311 -27.35 1.54 22.03
N ALA A 312 -26.78 1.38 20.84
CA ALA A 312 -27.37 1.88 19.60
C ALA A 312 -28.66 1.16 19.18
N ILE A 313 -28.83 -0.11 19.58
CA ILE A 313 -30.07 -0.86 19.39
C ILE A 313 -31.15 -0.35 20.36
N ILE A 314 -30.75 0.06 21.57
CA ILE A 314 -31.67 0.54 22.62
C ILE A 314 -32.13 1.97 22.38
N THR A 315 -31.29 2.82 21.75
CA THR A 315 -31.70 4.18 21.39
C THR A 315 -32.67 4.13 20.21
N PRO A 316 -33.92 4.63 20.34
CA PRO A 316 -34.83 4.69 19.21
C PRO A 316 -34.24 5.60 18.12
N LYS A 317 -34.12 5.09 16.89
CA LYS A 317 -33.77 5.93 15.74
C LYS A 317 -34.91 6.90 15.49
N ASP A 318 -34.71 8.18 15.80
CA ASP A 318 -35.64 9.22 15.37
C ASP A 318 -35.79 9.18 13.84
N VAL A 319 -37.04 9.06 13.43
CA VAL A 319 -37.53 8.90 12.06
C VAL A 319 -36.98 10.00 11.14
N THR A 320 -36.17 9.62 10.15
CA THR A 320 -36.14 10.34 8.87
C THR A 320 -36.90 9.50 7.85
N GLU A 321 -37.99 10.09 7.39
CA GLU A 321 -39.02 9.56 6.49
C GLU A 321 -38.45 8.80 5.27
N GLY A 322 -38.98 7.60 5.03
CA GLY A 322 -38.75 6.83 3.80
C GLY A 322 -38.99 5.34 3.97
N GLU A 323 -40.27 4.96 4.01
CA GLU A 323 -40.89 3.67 3.65
C GLU A 323 -40.01 2.39 3.67
N GLU A 324 -40.31 1.49 4.61
CA GLU A 324 -40.51 0.05 4.35
C GLU A 324 -41.27 -0.54 5.56
N GLU A 325 -42.62 -0.57 5.46
CA GLU A 325 -43.50 -1.30 6.38
C GLU A 325 -43.29 -2.81 6.16
N GLY A 326 -42.78 -3.55 7.14
CA GLY A 326 -42.70 -5.01 7.05
C GLY A 326 -41.79 -5.79 8.00
N GLU A 327 -41.10 -5.17 8.97
CA GLU A 327 -40.22 -5.89 9.92
C GLU A 327 -40.37 -5.42 11.39
N GLU A 328 -41.56 -4.99 11.81
CA GLU A 328 -41.73 -4.39 13.16
C GLU A 328 -41.75 -5.43 14.31
N GLU A 329 -42.13 -6.69 14.07
CA GLU A 329 -42.22 -7.70 15.15
C GLU A 329 -40.86 -8.34 15.52
N GLU A 330 -39.86 -8.37 14.62
CA GLU A 330 -38.52 -8.94 14.94
C GLU A 330 -37.56 -7.92 15.58
N GLU A 331 -37.82 -6.61 15.45
CA GLU A 331 -36.98 -5.59 16.08
C GLU A 331 -37.27 -5.43 17.58
N GLU A 332 -38.52 -5.61 18.04
CA GLU A 332 -38.89 -5.48 19.47
C GLU A 332 -38.24 -6.57 20.35
N ASP A 333 -38.28 -7.84 19.91
CA ASP A 333 -37.66 -8.96 20.63
C ASP A 333 -36.13 -8.80 20.75
N ASN A 334 -35.48 -8.28 19.71
CA ASN A 334 -34.03 -8.02 19.71
C ASN A 334 -33.63 -6.89 20.67
N VAL A 335 -34.51 -5.93 20.91
CA VAL A 335 -34.26 -4.81 21.82
C VAL A 335 -34.34 -5.27 23.27
N GLU A 336 -35.34 -6.10 23.64
CA GLU A 336 -35.46 -6.65 25.01
C GLU A 336 -34.28 -7.56 25.35
N GLU A 337 -33.89 -8.47 24.45
CA GLU A 337 -32.70 -9.31 24.65
C GLU A 337 -31.40 -8.50 24.74
N ALA A 338 -31.26 -7.44 23.94
CA ALA A 338 -30.10 -6.57 23.99
C ALA A 338 -30.03 -5.77 25.30
N GLN A 339 -31.18 -5.36 25.85
CA GLN A 339 -31.27 -4.69 27.15
C GLN A 339 -30.87 -5.62 28.30
N GLU A 340 -31.41 -6.84 28.34
CA GLU A 340 -31.09 -7.82 29.38
C GLU A 340 -29.59 -8.19 29.36
N LEU A 341 -29.03 -8.37 28.16
CA LEU A 341 -27.59 -8.61 28.00
C LEU A 341 -26.77 -7.41 28.45
N LEU A 342 -27.15 -6.18 28.12
CA LEU A 342 -26.44 -4.98 28.54
C LEU A 342 -26.46 -4.80 30.07
N GLU A 343 -27.60 -5.09 30.70
CA GLU A 343 -27.75 -5.03 32.16
C GLU A 343 -26.88 -6.09 32.83
N GLY A 344 -26.92 -7.34 32.37
CA GLY A 344 -26.06 -8.42 32.89
C GLY A 344 -24.55 -8.14 32.70
N ILE A 345 -24.15 -7.51 31.61
CA ILE A 345 -22.76 -7.07 31.38
C ILE A 345 -22.37 -5.98 32.39
N LYS A 346 -23.22 -4.97 32.59
CA LYS A 346 -22.96 -3.86 33.54
C LYS A 346 -22.87 -4.39 34.98
N GLU A 347 -23.78 -5.28 35.37
CA GLU A 347 -23.73 -5.95 36.67
C GLU A 347 -22.46 -6.79 36.85
N SER A 348 -22.05 -7.55 35.83
CA SER A 348 -20.81 -8.33 35.87
C SER A 348 -19.57 -7.43 35.99
N MET A 349 -19.57 -6.26 35.32
CA MET A 349 -18.51 -5.27 35.45
C MET A 349 -18.45 -4.67 36.87
N ASP A 350 -19.59 -4.38 37.47
CA ASP A 350 -19.69 -3.80 38.81
C ASP A 350 -19.24 -4.79 39.89
N GLN A 351 -19.57 -6.08 39.75
CA GLN A 351 -19.21 -7.13 40.71
C GLN A 351 -17.73 -7.50 40.69
N ASN A 352 -17.08 -7.44 39.52
CA ASN A 352 -15.70 -7.90 39.32
C ASN A 352 -14.66 -6.77 39.21
N ALA A 353 -14.95 -5.60 39.79
CA ALA A 353 -14.07 -4.43 39.77
C ALA A 353 -13.62 -4.02 38.34
N GLY A 354 -14.57 -4.06 37.39
CA GLY A 354 -14.37 -3.69 35.99
C GLY A 354 -13.81 -4.80 35.09
N ARG A 355 -13.90 -6.08 35.50
CA ARG A 355 -13.54 -7.24 34.66
C ARG A 355 -14.79 -8.03 34.28
N LEU A 356 -14.99 -8.27 32.99
CA LEU A 356 -16.06 -9.15 32.54
C LEU A 356 -15.71 -10.62 32.78
N GLU A 357 -16.75 -11.43 33.00
CA GLU A 357 -16.61 -12.88 33.01
C GLU A 357 -16.21 -13.42 31.63
N ASP A 358 -15.46 -14.52 31.65
CA ASP A 358 -14.88 -15.14 30.46
C ASP A 358 -15.94 -15.57 29.44
N GLN A 359 -17.15 -15.94 29.88
CA GLN A 359 -18.24 -16.37 29.00
C GLN A 359 -18.70 -15.24 28.06
N TYR A 360 -18.93 -14.04 28.60
CA TYR A 360 -19.30 -12.87 27.82
C TYR A 360 -18.17 -12.43 26.89
N ILE A 361 -16.93 -12.49 27.38
CA ILE A 361 -15.75 -12.16 26.57
C ILE A 361 -15.64 -13.11 25.37
N ILE A 362 -15.76 -14.42 25.57
CA ILE A 362 -15.72 -15.42 24.50
C ILE A 362 -16.86 -15.17 23.51
N ARG A 363 -18.07 -14.82 23.98
CA ARG A 363 -19.21 -14.49 23.12
C ARG A 363 -18.91 -13.28 22.22
N PHE A 364 -18.47 -12.16 22.78
CA PHE A 364 -18.15 -10.94 22.00
C PHE A 364 -16.98 -11.16 21.05
N MET A 365 -15.96 -11.90 21.48
CA MET A 365 -14.85 -12.26 20.61
C MET A 365 -15.32 -13.15 19.47
N LYS A 366 -16.09 -14.22 19.73
CA LYS A 366 -16.65 -15.08 18.67
C LYS A 366 -17.49 -14.29 17.67
N GLU A 367 -18.31 -13.36 18.14
CA GLU A 367 -19.11 -12.49 17.28
C GLU A 367 -18.24 -11.56 16.44
N LYS A 368 -17.26 -10.89 17.05
CA LYS A 368 -16.32 -10.02 16.34
C LYS A 368 -15.47 -10.79 15.33
N LEU A 369 -15.05 -12.01 15.64
CA LEU A 369 -14.30 -12.87 14.72
C LEU A 369 -15.15 -13.41 13.57
N LYS A 370 -16.47 -13.57 13.78
CA LYS A 370 -17.43 -13.90 12.71
C LYS A 370 -17.77 -12.69 11.84
N SER A 371 -17.44 -11.48 12.27
CA SER A 371 -17.67 -10.28 11.46
C SER A 371 -16.98 -10.36 10.10
N MET A 372 -17.64 -9.79 9.09
CA MET A 372 -17.22 -9.84 7.69
C MET A 372 -15.77 -9.36 7.46
N PRO A 373 -15.32 -8.26 8.07
CA PRO A 373 -13.96 -7.78 7.84
C PRO A 373 -12.89 -8.75 8.37
N CYS A 374 -13.12 -9.33 9.56
CA CYS A 374 -12.22 -10.32 10.18
C CYS A 374 -12.20 -11.66 9.42
N ARG A 375 -13.32 -12.04 8.79
CA ARG A 375 -13.44 -13.28 8.00
C ARG A 375 -12.78 -13.18 6.63
N ASN A 376 -12.73 -11.97 6.07
CA ASN A 376 -12.16 -11.72 4.76
C ASN A 376 -10.66 -11.40 4.84
N GLN A 377 -10.27 -10.36 5.57
CA GLN A 377 -8.89 -9.91 5.64
C GLN A 377 -8.07 -10.78 6.62
N GLY A 378 -8.71 -11.24 7.70
CA GLY A 378 -8.05 -11.89 8.83
C GLY A 378 -7.94 -10.93 10.01
N TYR A 379 -7.22 -11.34 11.05
CA TYR A 379 -7.12 -10.57 12.29
C TYR A 379 -5.85 -10.89 13.07
N ILE A 380 -5.45 -9.93 13.92
CA ILE A 380 -4.39 -10.11 14.91
C ILE A 380 -5.01 -9.99 16.30
N LEU A 381 -4.88 -11.06 17.10
CA LEU A 381 -5.28 -11.07 18.51
C LEU A 381 -4.11 -10.65 19.40
N ASP A 382 -4.33 -9.62 20.21
CA ASP A 382 -3.35 -9.13 21.18
C ASP A 382 -3.59 -9.74 22.57
N GLY A 383 -2.74 -10.70 22.95
CA GLY A 383 -2.69 -11.22 24.33
C GLY A 383 -3.91 -12.02 24.79
N PHE A 384 -4.66 -12.59 23.84
CA PHE A 384 -5.83 -13.46 24.05
C PHE A 384 -5.81 -14.58 22.99
N PRO A 385 -6.17 -15.84 23.33
CA PRO A 385 -6.68 -16.39 24.60
C PRO A 385 -5.62 -16.52 25.71
N LYS A 386 -6.05 -16.61 26.97
CA LYS A 386 -5.15 -16.78 28.14
C LYS A 386 -5.24 -18.15 28.80
N THR A 387 -6.32 -18.88 28.58
CA THR A 387 -6.56 -20.22 29.13
C THR A 387 -6.86 -21.23 28.02
N TYR A 388 -6.65 -22.52 28.31
CA TYR A 388 -6.92 -23.63 27.38
C TYR A 388 -8.38 -23.63 26.89
N ASP A 389 -9.34 -23.47 27.81
CA ASP A 389 -10.77 -23.43 27.46
C ASP A 389 -11.13 -22.28 26.52
N GLN A 390 -10.55 -21.09 26.75
CA GLN A 390 -10.72 -19.94 25.86
C GLN A 390 -10.16 -20.22 24.46
N ALA A 391 -9.00 -20.91 24.37
CA ALA A 391 -8.38 -21.25 23.09
C ALA A 391 -9.18 -22.30 22.32
N LYS A 392 -9.68 -23.32 23.03
CA LYS A 392 -10.56 -24.36 22.50
C LYS A 392 -11.83 -23.79 21.92
N ASP A 393 -12.36 -22.74 22.51
CA ASP A 393 -13.55 -22.07 22.02
C ASP A 393 -13.29 -21.10 20.85
N LEU A 394 -12.08 -20.54 20.71
CA LEU A 394 -11.82 -19.47 19.73
C LEU A 394 -11.31 -19.93 18.35
N PHE A 395 -10.57 -21.05 18.28
CA PHE A 395 -9.87 -21.60 17.09
C PHE A 395 -9.19 -20.57 16.16
N SER A 396 -7.84 -20.53 16.18
CA SER A 396 -7.02 -19.71 15.29
C SER A 396 -5.97 -20.53 14.51
N GLN A 397 -5.53 -20.05 13.34
CA GLN A 397 -4.72 -20.80 12.35
C GLN A 397 -3.20 -20.59 12.51
N PHE A 398 -2.75 -19.49 13.12
CA PHE A 398 -1.34 -19.22 13.41
C PHE A 398 -1.17 -18.58 14.80
N VAL A 399 -0.16 -19.03 15.55
CA VAL A 399 0.12 -18.59 16.91
C VAL A 399 1.59 -18.24 17.05
N CYS A 400 1.86 -17.06 17.60
CA CYS A 400 3.19 -16.53 17.87
C CYS A 400 3.33 -16.37 19.38
N SER A 401 4.28 -17.08 19.99
CA SER A 401 4.63 -16.91 21.39
C SER A 401 5.89 -16.05 21.49
N LEU A 402 5.78 -14.91 22.18
CA LEU A 402 6.94 -14.09 22.52
C LEU A 402 7.44 -14.50 23.90
N ASP A 403 8.68 -14.95 23.97
CA ASP A 403 9.33 -15.35 25.20
C ASP A 403 10.30 -14.25 25.65
N ALA A 404 10.33 -13.98 26.96
CA ALA A 404 11.25 -13.00 27.57
C ALA A 404 11.56 -13.39 29.02
N SER A 405 12.75 -13.03 29.49
CA SER A 405 13.16 -13.22 30.88
C SER A 405 12.56 -12.15 31.81
N ASP A 406 12.33 -12.52 33.07
CA ASP A 406 11.71 -11.65 34.06
C ASP A 406 12.59 -10.42 34.39
N GLU A 407 13.91 -10.56 34.28
CA GLU A 407 14.90 -9.49 34.47
C GLU A 407 14.78 -8.43 33.36
N PHE A 408 14.74 -8.88 32.11
CA PHE A 408 14.56 -8.01 30.95
C PHE A 408 13.23 -7.24 30.99
N LEU A 409 12.15 -7.90 31.41
CA LEU A 409 10.84 -7.26 31.53
C LEU A 409 10.81 -6.18 32.62
N LYS A 410 11.46 -6.44 33.77
CA LYS A 410 11.57 -5.44 34.85
C LYS A 410 12.36 -4.23 34.39
N GLU A 411 13.51 -4.44 33.73
CA GLU A 411 14.34 -3.36 33.20
C GLU A 411 13.60 -2.53 32.14
N ARG A 412 12.86 -3.18 31.24
CA ARG A 412 12.07 -2.50 30.22
C ARG A 412 10.95 -1.64 30.81
N VAL A 413 10.27 -2.11 31.87
CA VAL A 413 9.23 -1.33 32.56
C VAL A 413 9.83 -0.13 33.30
N MET A 414 11.02 -0.29 33.89
CA MET A 414 11.73 0.81 34.56
C MET A 414 12.20 1.90 33.59
N ASN A 415 12.48 1.54 32.34
CA ASN A 415 12.93 2.47 31.29
C ASN A 415 11.78 3.13 30.50
N LEU A 416 10.50 2.85 30.84
CA LEU A 416 9.36 3.51 30.22
C LEU A 416 9.14 4.92 30.79
N PRO A 417 8.77 5.91 29.95
CA PRO A 417 8.46 7.26 30.43
C PRO A 417 7.20 7.26 31.32
N GLU A 418 7.20 8.10 32.35
CA GLU A 418 6.13 8.19 33.36
C GLU A 418 4.75 8.44 32.74
N SER A 419 4.67 9.11 31.58
CA SER A 419 3.43 9.37 30.85
C SER A 419 2.69 8.12 30.37
N ILE A 420 3.41 7.02 30.09
CA ILE A 420 2.82 5.72 29.71
C ILE A 420 2.46 4.91 30.96
N VAL A 421 3.14 5.17 32.07
CA VAL A 421 2.97 4.45 33.36
C VAL A 421 1.77 5.00 34.13
N THR A 422 1.52 6.32 34.07
CA THR A 422 0.36 6.95 34.71
C THR A 422 -0.94 6.55 34.00
N GLY A 423 -1.76 5.72 34.66
CA GLY A 423 -3.05 5.24 34.13
C GLY A 423 -3.03 3.84 33.53
N THR A 424 -1.87 3.17 33.46
CA THR A 424 -1.75 1.78 32.98
C THR A 424 -1.49 0.78 34.12
N HIS A 425 -1.50 -0.51 33.79
CA HIS A 425 -1.24 -1.59 34.74
C HIS A 425 0.26 -1.74 35.13
N TYR A 426 1.12 -0.83 34.69
CA TYR A 426 2.58 -0.90 34.84
C TYR A 426 3.11 -0.32 36.17
N SER A 427 2.25 -0.05 37.15
CA SER A 427 2.72 0.24 38.50
C SER A 427 3.47 -0.98 39.07
N GLN A 428 4.58 -0.73 39.76
CA GLN A 428 5.55 -1.75 40.17
C GLN A 428 4.89 -2.97 40.85
N ASP A 429 3.95 -2.74 41.77
CA ASP A 429 3.25 -3.81 42.50
C ASP A 429 2.18 -4.55 41.68
N ARG A 430 1.59 -3.89 40.67
CA ARG A 430 0.56 -4.51 39.83
C ARG A 430 1.19 -5.32 38.70
N PHE A 431 2.32 -4.86 38.18
CA PHE A 431 3.10 -5.56 37.17
C PHE A 431 3.70 -6.86 37.71
N LEU A 432 4.35 -6.83 38.89
CA LEU A 432 4.93 -8.02 39.52
C LEU A 432 3.89 -9.10 39.81
N ARG A 433 2.70 -8.70 40.31
CA ARG A 433 1.56 -9.62 40.51
C ARG A 433 1.00 -10.19 39.21
N ALA A 434 0.96 -9.40 38.14
CA ALA A 434 0.50 -9.88 36.84
C ALA A 434 1.50 -10.87 36.22
N LEU A 435 2.80 -10.66 36.43
CA LEU A 435 3.86 -11.54 35.97
C LEU A 435 3.86 -12.87 36.73
N SER A 436 3.72 -12.85 38.06
CA SER A 436 3.63 -14.08 38.86
C SER A 436 2.42 -14.92 38.45
N ASN A 437 1.23 -14.30 38.38
CA ASN A 437 0.02 -15.00 37.97
C ASN A 437 0.13 -15.59 36.56
N TYR A 438 0.83 -14.91 35.64
CA TYR A 438 1.07 -15.45 34.30
C TYR A 438 1.99 -16.67 34.34
N ARG A 439 3.04 -16.67 35.14
CA ARG A 439 3.94 -17.82 35.27
C ARG A 439 3.24 -19.01 35.90
N ASP A 440 2.47 -18.79 36.97
CA ASP A 440 1.72 -19.84 37.66
C ASP A 440 0.73 -20.53 36.71
N VAL A 441 -0.06 -19.75 35.95
CA VAL A 441 -1.03 -20.29 34.98
C VAL A 441 -0.37 -21.03 33.81
N ASN A 442 0.86 -20.67 33.43
CA ASN A 442 1.59 -21.34 32.35
C ASN A 442 2.55 -22.44 32.84
N THR A 443 2.46 -22.86 34.10
CA THR A 443 3.25 -24.00 34.63
C THR A 443 2.49 -25.33 34.63
N GLU A 444 1.17 -25.31 34.44
CA GLU A 444 0.32 -26.51 34.44
C GLU A 444 0.28 -27.17 33.05
N ASP A 445 0.06 -28.48 32.99
CA ASP A 445 0.07 -29.31 31.76
C ASP A 445 -1.01 -28.91 30.73
N GLU A 446 -1.92 -27.98 31.05
CA GLU A 446 -2.99 -27.46 30.20
C GLU A 446 -2.69 -26.04 29.67
N THR A 447 -1.49 -25.83 29.10
CA THR A 447 -1.16 -24.51 28.52
C THR A 447 -1.86 -24.28 27.17
N VAL A 448 -2.08 -23.01 26.84
CA VAL A 448 -2.58 -22.59 25.51
C VAL A 448 -1.68 -23.11 24.39
N LEU A 449 -0.38 -23.24 24.62
CA LEU A 449 0.57 -23.76 23.64
C LEU A 449 0.37 -25.27 23.39
N ASN A 450 0.10 -26.06 24.43
CA ASN A 450 -0.19 -27.48 24.30
C ASN A 450 -1.44 -27.74 23.45
N TYR A 451 -2.47 -26.88 23.55
CA TYR A 451 -3.65 -26.96 22.68
C TYR A 451 -3.33 -26.77 21.20
N PHE A 452 -2.41 -25.85 20.88
CA PHE A 452 -2.02 -25.60 19.49
C PHE A 452 -1.13 -26.71 18.94
N ASP A 453 -0.30 -27.32 19.79
CA ASP A 453 0.45 -28.53 19.44
C ASP A 453 -0.47 -29.73 19.14
N GLU A 454 -1.56 -29.91 19.89
CA GLU A 454 -2.61 -30.91 19.59
C GLU A 454 -3.28 -30.69 18.22
N LEU A 455 -3.36 -29.44 17.77
CA LEU A 455 -3.91 -29.06 16.46
C LEU A 455 -2.86 -29.12 15.32
N GLU A 456 -1.64 -29.61 15.59
CA GLU A 456 -0.48 -29.59 14.68
C GLU A 456 -0.05 -28.17 14.25
N ILE A 457 -0.49 -27.13 14.95
CA ILE A 457 -0.12 -25.73 14.71
C ILE A 457 1.07 -25.40 15.59
N HIS A 458 2.27 -25.45 15.01
CA HIS A 458 3.51 -25.21 15.76
C HIS A 458 3.65 -23.71 16.10
N PRO A 459 3.70 -23.32 17.38
CA PRO A 459 3.86 -21.93 17.77
C PRO A 459 5.23 -21.38 17.33
N ILE A 460 5.24 -20.16 16.78
CA ILE A 460 6.50 -19.47 16.47
C ILE A 460 7.02 -18.85 17.76
N HIS A 461 8.08 -19.42 18.33
CA HIS A 461 8.75 -18.91 19.52
C HIS A 461 9.79 -17.85 19.16
N ILE A 462 9.63 -16.65 19.71
CA ILE A 462 10.61 -15.56 19.53
C ILE A 462 11.06 -15.07 20.90
N ASP A 463 12.33 -15.31 21.19
CA ASP A 463 12.99 -14.81 22.39
C ASP A 463 13.40 -13.33 22.18
N VAL A 464 12.60 -12.41 22.72
CA VAL A 464 12.82 -10.97 22.60
C VAL A 464 14.03 -10.54 23.44
N GLY A 465 14.38 -11.29 24.49
CA GLY A 465 15.52 -10.99 25.35
C GLY A 465 16.87 -11.14 24.63
N ARG A 466 16.97 -12.07 23.68
CA ARG A 466 18.19 -12.28 22.88
C ARG A 466 18.41 -11.25 21.77
N LEU A 467 17.37 -10.53 21.38
CA LEU A 467 17.41 -9.62 20.23
C LEU A 467 17.77 -8.18 20.62
N GLU A 468 17.84 -7.85 21.93
CA GLU A 468 18.30 -6.58 22.52
C GLU A 468 17.76 -5.29 21.83
N ASP A 469 16.60 -5.37 21.19
CA ASP A 469 15.99 -4.26 20.48
C ASP A 469 14.87 -3.61 21.32
N ALA A 470 15.07 -2.37 21.76
CA ALA A 470 14.04 -1.61 22.48
C ALA A 470 12.71 -1.46 21.70
N GLN A 471 12.76 -1.54 20.36
CA GLN A 471 11.61 -1.41 19.45
C GLN A 471 11.17 -2.72 18.79
N ASN A 472 11.71 -3.88 19.19
CA ASN A 472 11.35 -5.21 18.67
C ASN A 472 11.41 -5.34 17.13
N ARG A 473 12.27 -4.57 16.44
CA ARG A 473 12.32 -4.54 14.97
C ARG A 473 12.81 -5.86 14.38
N LEU A 474 13.80 -6.51 15.01
CA LEU A 474 14.30 -7.81 14.59
C LEU A 474 13.27 -8.93 14.77
N ALA A 475 12.49 -8.90 15.87
CA ALA A 475 11.40 -9.85 16.11
C ALA A 475 10.32 -9.77 15.01
N ILE A 476 9.96 -8.55 14.60
CA ILE A 476 9.01 -8.32 13.49
C ILE A 476 9.54 -8.89 12.17
N LYS A 477 10.84 -8.70 11.87
CA LYS A 477 11.45 -9.27 10.65
C LYS A 477 11.43 -10.79 10.63
N GLN A 478 11.67 -11.45 11.78
CA GLN A 478 11.54 -12.90 11.89
C GLN A 478 10.08 -13.35 11.68
N LEU A 479 9.11 -12.68 12.31
CA LEU A 479 7.69 -12.97 12.11
C LEU A 479 7.28 -12.82 10.65
N ILE A 480 7.74 -11.77 9.95
CA ILE A 480 7.44 -11.58 8.53
C ILE A 480 8.05 -12.69 7.68
N LYS A 481 9.25 -13.16 8.02
CA LYS A 481 9.90 -14.25 7.28
C LYS A 481 9.15 -15.58 7.42
N GLU A 482 8.65 -15.89 8.62
CA GLU A 482 7.93 -17.13 8.90
C GLU A 482 6.48 -17.11 8.39
N VAL A 483 5.77 -15.98 8.54
CA VAL A 483 4.39 -15.82 8.09
C VAL A 483 4.31 -15.64 6.56
N GLY A 484 5.30 -14.99 5.96
CA GLY A 484 5.43 -14.77 4.52
C GLY A 484 4.88 -13.42 4.04
N GLU A 485 4.73 -13.27 2.72
CA GLU A 485 4.23 -12.02 2.13
C GLU A 485 2.73 -11.78 2.41
N PRO A 486 2.28 -10.51 2.49
CA PRO A 486 0.87 -10.20 2.65
C PRO A 486 -0.01 -10.82 1.56
N ARG A 487 -1.06 -11.52 1.99
CA ARG A 487 -2.01 -12.22 1.11
C ARG A 487 -3.30 -11.43 0.87
N ASN A 488 -3.25 -10.11 1.03
CA ASN A 488 -4.36 -9.20 0.79
C ASN A 488 -4.11 -8.38 -0.48
N TYR A 489 -5.12 -7.67 -0.97
CA TYR A 489 -4.91 -6.55 -1.88
C TYR A 489 -3.96 -5.59 -1.17
N GLY A 490 -2.76 -5.39 -1.74
CA GLY A 490 -1.70 -4.58 -1.13
C GLY A 490 -2.11 -3.11 -0.94
N LEU A 491 -1.12 -2.23 -0.78
CA LEU A 491 -1.39 -0.78 -0.81
C LEU A 491 -2.13 -0.42 -2.09
N THR A 492 -3.22 0.36 -1.96
CA THR A 492 -3.88 0.92 -3.15
C THR A 492 -2.89 1.86 -3.84
N ASP A 493 -3.06 2.10 -5.14
CA ASP A 493 -2.16 3.01 -5.86
C ASP A 493 -2.18 4.43 -5.26
N GLU A 494 -3.27 4.81 -4.61
CA GLU A 494 -3.42 6.10 -3.92
C GLU A 494 -2.66 6.13 -2.60
N GLU A 495 -2.80 5.09 -1.76
CA GLU A 495 -2.04 4.98 -0.51
C GLU A 495 -0.54 4.88 -0.79
N LYS A 496 -0.14 4.15 -1.84
CA LYS A 496 1.26 4.04 -2.24
C LYS A 496 1.82 5.39 -2.70
N ALA A 497 1.05 6.13 -3.50
CA ALA A 497 1.44 7.47 -3.90
C ALA A 497 1.50 8.42 -2.68
N GLU A 498 0.62 8.28 -1.70
CA GLU A 498 0.65 9.07 -0.48
C GLU A 498 1.86 8.72 0.41
N GLU A 499 2.19 7.44 0.57
CA GLU A 499 3.42 7.00 1.26
C GLU A 499 4.68 7.51 0.54
N GLU A 500 4.72 7.43 -0.79
CA GLU A 500 5.82 7.97 -1.58
C GLU A 500 5.95 9.49 -1.41
N ARG A 501 4.82 10.22 -1.31
CA ARG A 501 4.79 11.65 -1.03
C ARG A 501 5.30 11.95 0.38
N LYS A 502 4.80 11.27 1.40
CA LYS A 502 5.26 11.43 2.79
C LYS A 502 6.74 11.11 2.94
N ALA A 503 7.21 10.03 2.32
CA ALA A 503 8.63 9.66 2.34
C ALA A 503 9.50 10.68 1.58
N ALA A 504 8.99 11.28 0.50
CA ALA A 504 9.69 12.37 -0.18
C ALA A 504 9.75 13.64 0.69
N GLU A 505 8.65 14.01 1.33
CA GLU A 505 8.58 15.15 2.26
C GLU A 505 9.52 14.94 3.46
N GLU A 506 9.57 13.75 4.06
CA GLU A 506 10.46 13.45 5.18
C GLU A 506 11.94 13.49 4.77
N ARG A 507 12.27 12.98 3.57
CA ARG A 507 13.63 13.09 3.02
C ARG A 507 14.03 14.55 2.82
N LEU A 508 13.16 15.36 2.20
CA LEU A 508 13.41 16.78 1.99
C LEU A 508 13.54 17.54 3.32
N ALA A 509 12.72 17.22 4.32
CA ALA A 509 12.82 17.82 5.64
C ALA A 509 14.14 17.47 6.35
N ARG A 510 14.62 16.23 6.21
CA ARG A 510 15.90 15.79 6.76
C ARG A 510 17.08 16.48 6.08
N GLU A 511 17.07 16.55 4.75
CA GLU A 511 18.08 17.26 3.96
C GLU A 511 18.12 18.76 4.33
N ALA A 512 16.95 19.40 4.47
CA ALA A 512 16.87 20.81 4.87
C ALA A 512 17.38 21.04 6.31
N LEU A 513 17.13 20.11 7.23
CA LEU A 513 17.66 20.19 8.60
C LEU A 513 19.18 20.04 8.63
N GLU A 514 19.72 19.07 7.88
CA GLU A 514 21.16 18.87 7.75
C GLU A 514 21.84 20.07 7.08
N GLU A 515 21.21 20.68 6.08
CA GLU A 515 21.70 21.90 5.42
C GLU A 515 21.68 23.10 6.36
N ALA A 516 20.58 23.31 7.11
CA ALA A 516 20.51 24.36 8.11
C ALA A 516 21.55 24.18 9.24
N GLU A 517 21.83 22.95 9.66
CA GLU A 517 22.86 22.66 10.66
C GLU A 517 24.27 22.94 10.11
N ARG A 518 24.52 22.63 8.83
CA ARG A 518 25.78 22.99 8.16
C ARG A 518 25.95 24.50 8.04
N GLU A 519 24.94 25.20 7.54
CA GLU A 519 24.95 26.66 7.43
C GLU A 519 25.16 27.33 8.79
N HIS A 520 24.54 26.81 9.85
CA HIS A 520 24.74 27.30 11.20
C HIS A 520 26.19 27.11 11.67
N LYS A 521 26.78 25.93 11.44
CA LYS A 521 28.20 25.66 11.78
C LYS A 521 29.14 26.57 10.99
N GLU A 522 28.92 26.75 9.70
CA GLU A 522 29.71 27.64 8.85
C GLU A 522 29.58 29.11 9.29
N ALA A 523 28.38 29.55 9.68
CA ALA A 523 28.15 30.89 10.23
C ALA A 523 28.89 31.12 11.55
N VAL A 524 28.90 30.11 12.44
CA VAL A 524 29.66 30.16 13.70
C VAL A 524 31.16 30.23 13.43
N GLU A 525 31.70 29.37 12.55
CA GLU A 525 33.13 29.39 12.21
C GLU A 525 33.57 30.70 11.54
N THR A 526 32.75 31.26 10.67
CA THR A 526 33.05 32.54 10.00
C THR A 526 33.03 33.69 11.01
N ALA A 527 32.07 33.72 11.92
CA ALA A 527 32.03 34.70 13.01
C ALA A 527 33.28 34.62 13.90
N GLU A 528 33.74 33.42 14.26
CA GLU A 528 34.97 33.23 15.03
C GLU A 528 36.22 33.72 14.29
N LYS A 529 36.31 33.46 12.97
CA LYS A 529 37.43 33.93 12.13
C LYS A 529 37.45 35.46 12.05
N VAL A 530 36.29 36.09 11.88
CA VAL A 530 36.16 37.55 11.84
C VAL A 530 36.58 38.16 13.18
N ALA A 531 36.08 37.66 14.30
CA ALA A 531 36.45 38.14 15.63
C ALA A 531 37.96 38.03 15.89
N ARG A 532 38.58 36.90 15.52
CA ARG A 532 40.04 36.70 15.65
C ARG A 532 40.83 37.67 14.76
N TRP A 533 40.34 37.95 13.55
CA TRP A 533 40.97 38.89 12.63
C TRP A 533 40.87 40.33 13.14
N GLU A 534 39.73 40.72 13.71
CA GLU A 534 39.54 42.03 14.34
C GLU A 534 40.49 42.23 15.52
N GLU A 535 40.62 41.23 16.40
CA GLU A 535 41.59 41.27 17.50
C GLU A 535 43.04 41.40 16.99
N TRP A 536 43.39 40.62 15.96
CA TRP A 536 44.72 40.67 15.35
C TRP A 536 45.02 42.04 14.75
N ASN A 537 44.06 42.62 14.01
CA ASN A 537 44.21 43.95 13.42
C ASN A 537 44.41 45.02 14.47
N LYS A 538 43.66 44.97 15.58
CA LYS A 538 43.83 45.90 16.68
C LYS A 538 45.24 45.83 17.27
N ARG A 539 45.74 44.61 17.54
CA ARG A 539 47.13 44.41 17.99
C ARG A 539 48.16 44.90 16.97
N LEU A 540 47.91 44.68 15.68
CA LEU A 540 48.79 45.15 14.61
C LEU A 540 48.85 46.69 14.55
N GLU A 541 47.71 47.37 14.73
CA GLU A 541 47.66 48.82 14.78
C GLU A 541 48.38 49.39 16.00
N GLU A 542 48.25 48.74 17.16
CA GLU A 542 48.99 49.06 18.38
C GLU A 542 50.50 48.95 18.14
N VAL A 543 50.97 47.83 17.58
CA VAL A 543 52.40 47.63 17.25
C VAL A 543 52.90 48.67 16.24
N LYS A 544 52.15 48.96 15.17
CA LYS A 544 52.53 49.99 14.20
C LYS A 544 52.62 51.38 14.82
N ARG A 545 51.77 51.67 15.80
CA ARG A 545 51.83 52.94 16.54
C ARG A 545 53.09 52.99 17.40
N GLU A 546 53.38 51.94 18.16
CA GLU A 546 54.60 51.84 18.96
C GLU A 546 55.87 51.95 18.10
N GLU A 547 55.90 51.31 16.92
CA GLU A 547 57.01 51.41 15.97
C GLU A 547 57.20 52.84 15.46
N ARG A 548 56.10 53.55 15.12
CA ARG A 548 56.18 54.96 14.72
C ARG A 548 56.69 55.85 15.84
N GLU A 549 56.19 55.69 17.05
CA GLU A 549 56.65 56.44 18.22
C GLU A 549 58.15 56.20 18.48
N LEU A 550 58.61 54.96 18.34
CA LEU A 550 60.02 54.60 18.48
C LEU A 550 60.88 55.24 17.38
N LEU A 551 60.45 55.18 16.12
CA LEU A 551 61.16 55.78 14.99
C LEU A 551 61.20 57.31 15.11
N GLU A 552 60.09 57.93 15.51
CA GLU A 552 60.05 59.37 15.81
C GLU A 552 61.05 59.70 16.91
N ALA A 553 61.06 58.97 18.02
CA ALA A 553 62.01 59.17 19.11
C ALA A 553 63.47 59.03 18.66
N GLN A 554 63.79 58.04 17.81
CA GLN A 554 65.12 57.87 17.22
C GLN A 554 65.50 59.00 16.26
N SER A 555 64.52 59.64 15.61
CA SER A 555 64.74 60.76 14.70
C SER A 555 64.97 62.10 15.42
N ILE A 556 64.54 62.22 16.69
CA ILE A 556 64.64 63.47 17.48
C ILE A 556 66.10 63.99 17.58
N PRO A 557 67.12 63.17 17.93
CA PRO A 557 68.50 63.65 18.03
C PRO A 557 69.04 64.19 16.70
N LEU A 558 68.77 63.50 15.59
CA LEU A 558 69.19 63.92 14.25
C LEU A 558 68.47 65.20 13.82
N ARG A 559 67.15 65.29 14.07
CA ARG A 559 66.35 66.48 13.76
C ARG A 559 66.81 67.68 14.58
N ASN A 560 67.11 67.49 15.87
CA ASN A 560 67.66 68.54 16.73
C ASN A 560 69.02 69.01 16.22
N TYR A 561 69.92 68.09 15.85
CA TYR A 561 71.20 68.44 15.26
C TYR A 561 71.05 69.28 13.97
N LEU A 562 70.19 68.84 13.04
CA LEU A 562 69.91 69.56 11.80
C LEU A 562 69.31 70.95 12.08
N MET A 563 68.36 71.06 13.02
CA MET A 563 67.72 72.33 13.39
C MET A 563 68.68 73.32 14.07
N THR A 564 69.62 72.84 14.89
CA THR A 564 70.55 73.69 15.63
C THR A 564 71.75 74.13 14.80
N TYR A 565 72.33 73.24 14.00
CA TYR A 565 73.60 73.50 13.33
C TYR A 565 73.49 73.74 11.83
N VAL A 566 72.54 73.11 11.15
CA VAL A 566 72.43 73.17 9.67
C VAL A 566 71.39 74.19 9.22
N MET A 567 70.21 74.20 9.85
CA MET A 567 69.10 75.07 9.42
C MET A 567 69.36 76.56 9.55
N PRO A 568 70.04 77.10 10.59
CA PRO A 568 70.29 78.54 10.66
C PRO A 568 71.16 79.03 9.49
N THR A 569 72.23 78.30 9.16
CA THR A 569 73.13 78.63 8.04
C THR A 569 72.45 78.41 6.69
N LEU A 570 71.68 77.33 6.53
CA LEU A 570 70.88 77.08 5.32
C LEU A 570 69.80 78.14 5.12
N MET A 571 69.08 78.53 6.17
CA MET A 571 68.05 79.57 6.11
C MET A 571 68.67 80.93 5.78
N GLN A 572 69.81 81.28 6.36
CA GLN A 572 70.52 82.51 6.02
C GLN A 572 70.99 82.50 4.55
N GLY A 573 71.53 81.38 4.08
CA GLY A 573 71.94 81.22 2.68
C GLY A 573 70.76 81.31 1.70
N LEU A 574 69.63 80.69 2.03
CA LEU A 574 68.39 80.80 1.24
C LEU A 574 67.87 82.23 1.23
N ASN A 575 67.96 82.95 2.36
CA ASN A 575 67.50 84.33 2.46
C ASN A 575 68.41 85.29 1.67
N GLU A 576 69.73 85.09 1.69
CA GLU A 576 70.68 85.84 0.85
C GLU A 576 70.54 85.52 -0.63
N CYS A 577 70.30 84.24 -0.99
CA CYS A 577 70.00 83.84 -2.36
C CYS A 577 68.73 84.54 -2.88
N CYS A 578 67.69 84.65 -2.05
CA CYS A 578 66.45 85.37 -2.37
C CYS A 578 66.66 86.89 -2.57
N LYS A 579 67.66 87.50 -1.91
CA LYS A 579 68.01 88.93 -2.06
C LYS A 579 68.82 89.20 -3.32
N VAL A 580 69.85 88.39 -3.59
CA VAL A 580 70.78 88.60 -4.71
C VAL A 580 70.16 88.17 -6.04
N ARG A 581 69.23 87.20 -6.02
CA ARG A 581 68.61 86.60 -7.23
C ARG A 581 69.63 86.28 -8.32
N PRO A 582 70.60 85.40 -8.04
CA PRO A 582 71.58 84.95 -9.01
C PRO A 582 70.90 84.12 -10.13
N ASP A 583 71.54 84.05 -11.29
CA ASP A 583 71.04 83.27 -12.44
C ASP A 583 71.00 81.75 -12.15
N ASP A 584 71.87 81.24 -11.27
CA ASP A 584 71.78 79.87 -10.72
C ASP A 584 71.71 79.90 -9.18
N PRO A 585 70.52 79.67 -8.59
CA PRO A 585 70.32 79.70 -7.15
C PRO A 585 70.87 78.47 -6.42
N VAL A 586 71.04 77.33 -7.09
CA VAL A 586 71.53 76.11 -6.46
C VAL A 586 73.04 76.19 -6.27
N ASP A 587 73.76 76.65 -7.30
CA ASP A 587 75.22 76.80 -7.25
C ASP A 587 75.63 77.93 -6.29
N PHE A 588 74.87 79.04 -6.27
CA PHE A 588 75.06 80.13 -5.32
C PHE A 588 74.86 79.69 -3.86
N LEU A 589 73.81 78.90 -3.58
CA LEU A 589 73.55 78.39 -2.24
C LEU A 589 74.64 77.40 -1.80
N ALA A 590 75.13 76.55 -2.72
CA ALA A 590 76.23 75.64 -2.44
C ALA A 590 77.52 76.41 -2.09
N GLU A 591 77.90 77.42 -2.89
CA GLU A 591 79.04 78.29 -2.56
C GLU A 591 78.88 79.01 -1.21
N TYR A 592 77.67 79.51 -0.92
CA TYR A 592 77.39 80.19 0.33
C TYR A 592 77.55 79.27 1.55
N LEU A 593 77.12 78.02 1.42
CA LEU A 593 77.27 77.00 2.46
C LEU A 593 78.72 76.56 2.63
N PHE A 594 79.49 76.42 1.54
CA PHE A 594 80.92 76.13 1.62
C PHE A 594 81.72 77.25 2.29
N LYS A 595 81.37 78.51 2.03
CA LYS A 595 82.03 79.69 2.64
C LYS A 595 81.71 79.86 4.13
N ASN A 596 80.53 79.44 4.57
CA ASN A 596 80.05 79.60 5.94
C ASN A 596 79.98 78.28 6.73
N ASN A 597 80.84 77.32 6.38
CA ASN A 597 80.90 76.03 7.05
C ASN A 597 81.54 76.16 8.45
N PRO A 598 80.84 75.78 9.54
CA PRO A 598 81.31 75.98 10.92
C PRO A 598 82.55 75.15 11.33
N GLU A 599 83.00 74.18 10.53
CA GLU A 599 84.25 73.41 10.79
C GLU A 599 85.52 74.07 10.20
N THR A 600 85.37 75.10 9.38
CA THR A 600 86.50 75.80 8.69
C THR A 600 86.76 77.21 9.21
N GLN A 601 86.12 77.63 10.31
CA GLN A 601 86.37 78.90 11.00
C GLN A 601 87.03 78.72 12.36
#